data_AF-A0A812M8U2-F1
#
_entry.id   AF-A0A812M8U2-F1
#
_cell.length_a   1.000
_cell.length_b   1.000
_cell.length_c   1.000
_cell.angle_alpha   90.00
_cell.angle_beta   90.00
_cell.angle_gamma   90.00
#
_symmetry.space_group_name_H-M   'P 1'
#
loop_
_entity.id
_entity.type
_entity.pdbx_description
1 polymer ?
#
loop_
_entity_poly.entity_id
_entity_poly.type
_entity_poly.pdbx_seq_one_letter_code
_entity_poly.pdbx_strand_id
1 'polypeptide(L)'
;MLLPQQPRDDLALCNPGVPIPQVVPRRFSRFNLTTEWKRKCSSLPHPASAPDANWCWEYMKHNGCYASHGSTTWFEDQAKVAQFGQAPPPAELAMEALVHPDLCENPLFGREWRTPFESSASLSWMRATVSVYVVHLRSATDRWPLVSTRLKELGIDFQTVEGVDLTCLDDYEQALREGLLPKMANGSLGTLGCAAAHFRAMRTAARGPKALALILEDDVWLSDDFPAKLRQLVDEAPCNWQILSLKSRCPFGKCVSTHLSQVQPDGNAGRCSGVNFGFFAMLYRVNSLDHIWKMLYEEVWSQQCHNTDVALAGISDKVAYYAVPAIQMPGLLHEARLPSLRETRNSKSFPST
;
A
#
# COMPACT_ATOMS: atom_id res chain seq x y z
N MET A 1 -6.35 27.43 -30.65
CA MET A 1 -5.10 27.64 -29.89
C MET A 1 -5.41 27.40 -28.42
N LEU A 2 -4.98 26.28 -27.86
CA LEU A 2 -5.04 26.05 -26.41
C LEU A 2 -3.86 26.80 -25.80
N LEU A 3 -4.14 27.73 -24.89
CA LEU A 3 -3.10 28.41 -24.12
C LEU A 3 -2.29 27.36 -23.34
N PRO A 4 -0.95 27.44 -23.30
CA PRO A 4 -0.15 26.57 -22.46
C PRO A 4 -0.61 26.76 -21.01
N GLN A 5 -1.12 25.69 -20.39
CA GLN A 5 -1.45 25.70 -18.97
C GLN A 5 -0.17 26.09 -18.21
N GLN A 6 -0.22 27.20 -17.48
CA GLN A 6 0.86 27.54 -16.54
C GLN A 6 1.11 26.31 -15.65
N PRO A 7 2.38 25.95 -15.38
CA PRO A 7 2.68 24.87 -14.44
C PRO A 7 1.99 25.23 -13.13
N ARG A 8 0.95 24.45 -12.79
CA ARG A 8 0.23 24.61 -11.53
C ARG A 8 1.24 24.45 -10.43
N ASP A 9 1.24 25.35 -9.44
CA ASP A 9 2.20 25.37 -8.35
C ASP A 9 2.30 24.01 -7.65
N ASP A 10 3.20 23.15 -8.12
CA ASP A 10 3.58 21.86 -7.52
C ASP A 10 4.24 22.07 -6.13
N LEU A 11 4.55 23.33 -5.79
CA LEU A 11 5.32 23.75 -4.62
C LEU A 11 4.57 23.62 -3.28
N ALA A 12 3.25 23.34 -3.27
CA ALA A 12 2.45 23.26 -2.03
C ALA A 12 1.95 21.84 -1.67
N LEU A 13 2.56 20.78 -2.22
CA LEU A 13 2.12 19.39 -2.02
C LEU A 13 3.13 18.54 -1.26
N CYS A 14 3.96 19.13 -0.41
CA CYS A 14 4.95 18.42 0.40
C CYS A 14 5.49 19.29 1.54
N ASN A 15 6.29 18.69 2.40
CA ASN A 15 7.09 19.36 3.40
C ASN A 15 8.56 19.48 2.97
N PRO A 16 9.08 20.68 2.67
CA PRO A 16 10.49 20.86 2.33
C PRO A 16 11.43 20.66 3.55
N GLY A 17 10.89 20.70 4.76
CA GLY A 17 11.62 20.47 6.01
C GLY A 17 11.79 19.00 6.37
N VAL A 18 11.06 18.08 5.71
CA VAL A 18 11.25 16.64 5.92
C VAL A 18 12.34 16.14 4.99
N PRO A 19 13.45 15.59 5.52
CA PRO A 19 14.55 15.10 4.70
C PRO A 19 14.09 14.06 3.69
N ILE A 20 14.56 14.19 2.45
CA ILE A 20 14.38 13.17 1.43
C ILE A 20 15.29 11.99 1.80
N PRO A 21 14.74 10.83 2.19
CA PRO A 21 15.58 9.69 2.53
C PRO A 21 16.25 9.15 1.26
N GLN A 22 17.46 8.62 1.42
CA GLN A 22 18.13 7.96 0.31
C GLN A 22 17.37 6.72 -0.13
N VAL A 23 17.21 6.58 -1.43
CA VAL A 23 16.66 5.37 -2.02
C VAL A 23 17.67 4.24 -1.84
N VAL A 24 17.27 3.16 -1.18
CA VAL A 24 18.15 2.02 -0.89
C VAL A 24 17.90 0.93 -1.92
N PRO A 25 18.89 0.60 -2.78
CA PRO A 25 18.75 -0.51 -3.73
C PRO A 25 18.40 -1.81 -3.01
N ARG A 26 17.56 -2.65 -3.63
CA ARG A 26 17.08 -3.92 -3.01
C ARG A 26 18.16 -4.83 -2.42
N ARG A 27 19.35 -4.89 -3.03
CA ARG A 27 20.46 -5.71 -2.51
C ARG A 27 20.96 -5.25 -1.14
N PHE A 28 20.71 -3.98 -0.80
CA PHE A 28 21.13 -3.33 0.44
C PHE A 28 20.00 -3.16 1.44
N SER A 29 18.74 -3.43 1.07
CA SER A 29 17.60 -3.47 1.99
C SER A 29 17.52 -4.80 2.76
N ARG A 30 18.64 -5.51 2.88
CA ARG A 30 18.78 -6.68 3.73
C ARG A 30 19.09 -6.23 5.15
N PHE A 31 18.55 -6.96 6.11
CA PHE A 31 18.90 -6.75 7.51
C PHE A 31 20.41 -6.88 7.71
N ASN A 32 20.98 -5.92 8.42
CA ASN A 32 22.33 -6.05 8.95
C ASN A 32 22.29 -6.87 10.27
N LEU A 33 21.98 -8.16 10.16
CA LEU A 33 21.83 -9.03 11.33
C LEU A 33 23.17 -9.33 11.96
N THR A 34 23.24 -9.19 13.29
CA THR A 34 24.43 -9.56 14.07
C THR A 34 24.75 -11.05 13.93
N THR A 35 26.01 -11.42 14.12
CA THR A 35 26.44 -12.83 14.15
C THR A 35 25.66 -13.62 15.18
N GLU A 36 25.34 -13.00 16.32
CA GLU A 36 24.55 -13.62 17.37
C GLU A 36 23.11 -13.90 16.93
N TRP A 37 22.45 -12.95 16.26
CA TRP A 37 21.12 -13.15 15.71
C TRP A 37 21.09 -14.31 14.72
N LYS A 38 22.03 -14.33 13.76
CA LYS A 38 22.14 -15.41 12.77
C LYS A 38 22.32 -16.76 13.46
N ARG A 39 23.25 -16.86 14.41
CA ARG A 39 23.50 -18.08 15.19
C ARG A 39 22.26 -18.55 15.94
N LYS A 40 21.58 -17.65 16.65
CA LYS A 40 20.38 -17.98 17.42
C LYS A 40 19.26 -18.42 16.48
N CYS A 41 19.02 -17.68 15.40
CA CYS A 41 18.00 -18.02 14.42
C CYS A 41 18.23 -19.39 13.79
N SER A 42 19.46 -19.69 13.36
CA SER A 42 19.82 -21.01 12.80
C SER A 42 19.72 -22.17 13.80
N SER A 43 19.66 -21.89 15.11
CA SER A 43 19.47 -22.92 16.15
C SER A 43 17.99 -23.22 16.44
N LEU A 44 17.07 -22.41 15.93
CA LEU A 44 15.63 -22.60 16.11
C LEU A 44 15.08 -23.60 15.08
N PRO A 45 13.97 -24.31 15.38
CA PRO A 45 13.34 -25.20 14.42
C PRO A 45 12.94 -24.47 13.14
N HIS A 46 13.35 -24.99 11.99
CA HIS A 46 12.96 -24.46 10.67
C HIS A 46 12.82 -25.58 9.62
N PRO A 47 12.09 -25.35 8.52
CA PRO A 47 12.01 -26.29 7.41
C PRO A 47 13.38 -26.53 6.77
N ALA A 48 13.64 -27.78 6.34
CA ALA A 48 14.91 -28.15 5.69
C ALA A 48 15.06 -27.65 4.24
N SER A 49 13.98 -27.16 3.62
CA SER A 49 13.89 -26.92 2.17
C SER A 49 14.54 -25.63 1.66
N ALA A 50 15.00 -24.72 2.52
CA ALA A 50 15.71 -23.51 2.11
C ALA A 50 16.75 -23.06 3.16
N PRO A 51 18.00 -23.57 3.11
CA PRO A 51 19.00 -23.31 4.14
C PRO A 51 19.46 -21.84 4.19
N ASP A 52 19.33 -21.09 3.09
CA ASP A 52 19.77 -19.69 3.01
C ASP A 52 18.69 -18.66 3.40
N ALA A 53 17.47 -19.12 3.72
CA ALA A 53 16.39 -18.24 4.13
C ALA A 53 16.54 -17.81 5.60
N ASN A 54 16.23 -16.55 5.89
CA ASN A 54 16.09 -16.09 7.27
C ASN A 54 14.72 -16.55 7.82
N TRP A 55 14.67 -17.77 8.34
CA TRP A 55 13.41 -18.37 8.81
C TRP A 55 12.77 -17.62 9.97
N CYS A 56 13.55 -16.95 10.83
CA CYS A 56 12.98 -16.10 11.88
C CYS A 56 12.21 -14.92 11.29
N TRP A 57 12.71 -14.34 10.19
CA TRP A 57 11.97 -13.30 9.46
C TRP A 57 10.68 -13.86 8.85
N GLU A 58 10.73 -15.03 8.22
CA GLU A 58 9.53 -15.68 7.68
C GLU A 58 8.49 -15.96 8.78
N TYR A 59 8.91 -16.45 9.94
CA TYR A 59 8.01 -16.64 11.09
C TYR A 59 7.45 -15.33 11.62
N MET A 60 8.26 -14.27 11.73
CA MET A 60 7.78 -12.95 12.12
C MET A 60 6.72 -12.41 11.15
N LYS A 61 6.91 -12.58 9.83
CA LYS A 61 5.90 -12.21 8.83
C LYS A 61 4.62 -13.02 9.01
N HIS A 62 4.71 -14.34 8.97
CA HIS A 62 3.53 -15.20 8.88
C HIS A 62 2.79 -15.38 10.22
N ASN A 63 3.52 -15.60 11.31
CA ASN A 63 2.94 -15.91 12.63
C ASN A 63 2.81 -14.66 13.53
N GLY A 64 3.55 -13.60 13.20
CA GLY A 64 3.39 -12.26 13.74
C GLY A 64 2.45 -11.44 12.89
N CYS A 65 3.02 -10.61 12.00
CA CYS A 65 2.31 -9.50 11.40
C CYS A 65 1.12 -9.89 10.52
N TYR A 66 1.20 -10.98 9.76
CA TYR A 66 0.09 -11.42 8.90
C TYR A 66 -1.06 -11.92 9.77
N ALA A 67 -0.74 -12.66 10.83
CA ALA A 67 -1.72 -13.17 11.79
C ALA A 67 -2.37 -12.05 12.61
N SER A 68 -1.69 -10.92 12.83
CA SER A 68 -2.25 -9.74 13.48
C SER A 68 -2.89 -8.75 12.49
N HIS A 69 -2.82 -9.02 11.19
CA HIS A 69 -3.20 -8.08 10.13
C HIS A 69 -2.53 -6.69 10.27
N GLY A 70 -1.29 -6.65 10.78
CA GLY A 70 -0.52 -5.41 11.00
C GLY A 70 -1.08 -4.50 12.09
N SER A 71 -1.83 -5.05 13.05
CA SER A 71 -2.37 -4.32 14.21
C SER A 71 -1.42 -4.26 15.42
N THR A 72 -0.25 -4.87 15.30
CA THR A 72 0.82 -4.95 16.30
C THR A 72 2.11 -4.40 15.72
N THR A 73 3.03 -4.00 16.60
CA THR A 73 4.38 -3.60 16.20
C THR A 73 5.22 -4.84 15.83
N TRP A 74 6.29 -4.65 15.05
CA TRP A 74 7.26 -5.71 14.79
C TRP A 74 7.93 -6.24 16.06
N PHE A 75 8.11 -5.39 17.07
CA PHE A 75 8.65 -5.80 18.37
C PHE A 75 7.69 -6.76 19.08
N GLU A 76 6.39 -6.43 19.13
CA GLU A 76 5.37 -7.29 19.73
C GLU A 76 5.20 -8.61 18.95
N ASP A 77 5.23 -8.54 17.62
CA ASP A 77 5.19 -9.72 16.76
C ASP A 77 6.40 -10.63 16.99
N GLN A 78 7.60 -10.07 17.09
CA GLN A 78 8.79 -10.82 17.45
C GLN A 78 8.65 -11.48 18.82
N ALA A 79 8.16 -10.75 19.83
CA ALA A 79 7.95 -11.28 21.18
C ALA A 79 6.97 -12.46 21.17
N LYS A 80 5.85 -12.33 20.44
CA LYS A 80 4.86 -13.38 20.28
C LYS A 80 5.47 -14.62 19.61
N VAL A 81 6.19 -14.44 18.51
CA VAL A 81 6.83 -15.54 17.76
C VAL A 81 7.95 -16.20 18.59
N ALA A 82 8.65 -15.43 19.42
CA ALA A 82 9.68 -15.96 20.32
C ALA A 82 9.13 -16.92 21.39
N GLN A 83 7.88 -16.73 21.84
CA GLN A 83 7.22 -17.66 22.78
C GLN A 83 7.06 -19.07 22.21
N PHE A 84 7.03 -19.19 20.88
CA PHE A 84 6.96 -20.48 20.17
C PHE A 84 8.34 -20.99 19.74
N GLY A 85 9.43 -20.35 20.17
CA GLY A 85 10.79 -20.71 19.77
C GLY A 85 11.06 -20.52 18.27
N GLN A 86 10.35 -19.58 17.63
CA GLN A 86 10.44 -19.32 16.18
C GLN A 86 11.21 -18.03 15.83
N ALA A 87 11.52 -17.21 16.84
CA ALA A 87 12.42 -16.08 16.73
C ALA A 87 13.15 -15.89 18.07
N PRO A 88 14.33 -15.26 18.12
CA PRO A 88 14.92 -14.84 19.38
C PRO A 88 14.06 -13.76 20.07
N PRO A 89 14.05 -13.68 21.42
CA PRO A 89 13.31 -12.65 22.14
C PRO A 89 13.81 -11.23 21.78
N PRO A 90 12.92 -10.26 21.52
CA PRO A 90 13.32 -8.91 21.09
C PRO A 90 14.05 -8.12 22.18
N ALA A 91 13.86 -8.46 23.46
CA ALA A 91 14.61 -7.87 24.56
C ALA A 91 16.10 -8.30 24.59
N GLU A 92 16.43 -9.45 24.00
CA GLU A 92 17.81 -9.93 23.87
C GLU A 92 18.42 -9.43 22.55
N LEU A 93 17.67 -9.58 21.47
CA LEU A 93 18.11 -9.23 20.13
C LEU A 93 16.89 -8.71 19.34
N ALA A 94 16.74 -7.40 19.16
CA ALA A 94 15.63 -6.88 18.36
C ALA A 94 15.92 -6.99 16.85
N MET A 95 14.90 -7.32 16.06
CA MET A 95 14.93 -7.17 14.60
C MET A 95 14.17 -5.91 14.20
N GLU A 96 14.87 -4.96 13.58
CA GLU A 96 14.30 -3.70 13.13
C GLU A 96 13.82 -3.78 11.68
N ALA A 97 12.58 -4.23 11.47
CA ALA A 97 11.92 -4.19 10.15
C ALA A 97 11.57 -2.76 9.69
N LEU A 98 11.35 -1.86 10.66
CA LEU A 98 11.33 -0.43 10.47
C LEU A 98 12.52 0.20 11.18
N VAL A 99 13.27 1.04 10.47
CA VAL A 99 14.29 1.92 11.06
C VAL A 99 13.59 3.11 11.74
N HIS A 100 13.94 3.37 13.00
CA HIS A 100 13.29 4.36 13.88
C HIS A 100 11.79 4.09 14.13
N PRO A 101 11.41 2.89 14.61
CA PRO A 101 10.01 2.53 14.80
C PRO A 101 9.29 3.46 15.80
N ASP A 102 10.02 4.07 16.73
CA ASP A 102 9.52 5.07 17.67
C ASP A 102 8.89 6.31 16.99
N LEU A 103 9.28 6.61 15.76
CA LEU A 103 8.75 7.76 15.01
C LEU A 103 7.39 7.51 14.38
N CYS A 104 7.05 6.28 13.97
CA CYS A 104 5.81 6.02 13.23
C CYS A 104 5.03 4.76 13.64
N GLU A 105 5.59 3.89 14.47
CA GLU A 105 4.99 2.63 14.90
C GLU A 105 4.29 2.73 16.25
N ASN A 106 3.56 3.84 16.48
CA ASN A 106 2.79 4.06 17.71
C ASN A 106 1.29 4.09 17.41
N PRO A 107 0.47 3.23 18.04
CA PRO A 107 -0.98 3.24 17.87
C PRO A 107 -1.62 4.61 18.15
N LEU A 108 -1.06 5.39 19.07
CA LEU A 108 -1.62 6.67 19.49
C LEU A 108 -1.45 7.78 18.44
N PHE A 109 -0.52 7.65 17.50
CA PHE A 109 -0.35 8.65 16.44
C PHE A 109 -1.59 8.78 15.55
N GLY A 110 -2.43 7.74 15.46
CA GLY A 110 -3.74 7.87 14.81
C GLY A 110 -4.69 8.89 15.46
N ARG A 111 -4.50 9.21 16.75
CA ARG A 111 -5.30 10.22 17.48
C ARG A 111 -4.72 11.62 17.37
N GLU A 112 -3.41 11.73 17.16
CA GLU A 112 -2.63 12.96 17.31
C GLU A 112 -2.54 13.78 16.00
N TRP A 113 -3.63 13.81 15.25
CA TRP A 113 -3.74 14.70 14.10
C TRP A 113 -4.01 16.12 14.59
N ARG A 114 -3.24 17.10 14.11
CA ARG A 114 -3.38 18.50 14.51
C ARG A 114 -4.72 19.02 14.01
N THR A 115 -5.72 19.02 14.90
CA THR A 115 -7.00 19.68 14.68
C THR A 115 -6.90 21.07 15.30
N PRO A 116 -6.71 22.12 14.47
CA PRO A 116 -7.87 22.80 13.91
C PRO A 116 -7.58 23.39 12.52
N PHE A 117 -7.30 22.57 11.51
CA PHE A 117 -7.70 23.02 10.17
C PHE A 117 -9.21 23.02 10.15
N GLU A 118 -9.82 24.18 9.87
CA GLU A 118 -11.26 24.26 9.65
C GLU A 118 -11.62 23.17 8.64
N SER A 119 -12.48 22.22 9.01
CA SER A 119 -12.86 21.10 8.15
C SER A 119 -13.26 21.57 6.74
N SER A 120 -13.83 22.77 6.64
CA SER A 120 -14.15 23.47 5.39
C SER A 120 -12.92 23.83 4.55
N ALA A 121 -11.82 24.31 5.14
CA ALA A 121 -10.59 24.63 4.43
C ALA A 121 -9.92 23.37 3.88
N SER A 122 -9.82 22.30 4.68
CA SER A 122 -9.28 21.01 4.25
C SER A 122 -10.13 20.36 3.16
N LEU A 123 -11.46 20.41 3.28
CA LEU A 123 -12.36 19.94 2.24
C LEU A 123 -12.24 20.76 0.95
N SER A 124 -12.12 22.09 1.07
CA SER A 124 -11.91 22.98 -0.08
C SER A 124 -10.59 22.68 -0.80
N TRP A 125 -9.51 22.47 -0.03
CA TRP A 125 -8.24 22.01 -0.58
C TRP A 125 -8.39 20.68 -1.30
N MET A 126 -9.00 19.68 -0.66
CA MET A 126 -9.19 18.35 -1.25
C MET A 126 -9.98 18.44 -2.57
N ARG A 127 -11.05 19.23 -2.60
CA ARG A 127 -11.83 19.49 -3.82
C ARG A 127 -11.01 20.16 -4.92
N ALA A 128 -10.09 21.06 -4.59
CA ALA A 128 -9.23 21.72 -5.57
C ALA A 128 -8.10 20.80 -6.07
N THR A 129 -7.58 19.91 -5.22
CA THR A 129 -6.29 19.25 -5.43
C THR A 129 -6.36 17.75 -5.69
N VAL A 130 -7.40 17.05 -5.21
CA VAL A 130 -7.47 15.58 -5.23
C VAL A 130 -8.65 15.10 -6.07
N SER A 131 -8.37 14.28 -7.09
CA SER A 131 -9.39 13.52 -7.84
C SER A 131 -9.58 12.17 -7.15
N VAL A 132 -10.81 11.81 -6.81
CA VAL A 132 -11.09 10.54 -6.11
C VAL A 132 -11.71 9.54 -7.07
N TYR A 133 -11.15 8.33 -7.10
CA TYR A 133 -11.57 7.21 -7.92
C TYR A 133 -11.89 6.03 -7.01
N VAL A 134 -13.02 5.36 -7.23
CA VAL A 134 -13.41 4.16 -6.48
C VAL A 134 -13.42 2.97 -7.44
N VAL A 135 -12.52 2.02 -7.22
CA VAL A 135 -12.50 0.74 -7.92
C VAL A 135 -13.61 -0.13 -7.38
N HIS A 136 -14.53 -0.52 -8.25
CA HIS A 136 -15.73 -1.26 -7.86
C HIS A 136 -16.13 -2.27 -8.92
N LEU A 137 -16.45 -3.50 -8.49
CA LEU A 137 -16.97 -4.54 -9.37
C LEU A 137 -18.48 -4.41 -9.52
N ARG A 138 -19.02 -4.47 -10.75
CA ARG A 138 -20.47 -4.38 -11.01
C ARG A 138 -21.32 -5.35 -10.16
N SER A 139 -20.78 -6.52 -9.87
CA SER A 139 -21.42 -7.57 -9.08
C SER A 139 -21.44 -7.29 -7.56
N ALA A 140 -20.71 -6.28 -7.08
CA ALA A 140 -20.53 -6.01 -5.65
C ALA A 140 -21.62 -5.08 -5.09
N THR A 141 -22.89 -5.38 -5.39
CA THR A 141 -24.06 -4.52 -5.14
C THR A 141 -24.20 -4.04 -3.70
N ASP A 142 -23.69 -4.82 -2.73
CA ASP A 142 -23.83 -4.53 -1.30
C ASP A 142 -22.71 -3.61 -0.79
N ARG A 143 -21.57 -3.55 -1.51
CA ARG A 143 -20.39 -2.73 -1.17
C ARG A 143 -20.57 -1.30 -1.66
N TRP A 144 -21.18 -1.11 -2.83
CA TRP A 144 -21.34 0.21 -3.44
C TRP A 144 -22.10 1.22 -2.57
N PRO A 145 -23.25 0.90 -1.95
CA PRO A 145 -23.97 1.83 -1.09
C PRO A 145 -23.12 2.30 0.10
N LEU A 146 -22.27 1.43 0.67
CA LEU A 146 -21.44 1.76 1.83
C LEU A 146 -20.41 2.85 1.48
N VAL A 147 -19.55 2.58 0.50
CA VAL A 147 -18.48 3.53 0.13
C VAL A 147 -19.04 4.82 -0.47
N SER A 148 -20.08 4.72 -1.31
CA SER A 148 -20.66 5.90 -1.97
C SER A 148 -21.44 6.79 -1.00
N THR A 149 -22.16 6.22 -0.03
CA THR A 149 -22.83 6.99 1.03
C THR A 149 -21.78 7.67 1.90
N ARG A 150 -20.75 6.94 2.31
CA ARG A 150 -19.68 7.50 3.14
C ARG A 150 -18.97 8.68 2.47
N LEU A 151 -18.64 8.57 1.19
CA LEU A 151 -18.02 9.68 0.45
C LEU A 151 -18.96 10.90 0.32
N LYS A 152 -20.27 10.67 0.12
CA LYS A 152 -21.27 11.75 0.08
C LYS A 152 -21.44 12.44 1.42
N GLU A 153 -21.48 11.70 2.53
CA GLU A 153 -21.53 12.26 3.89
C GLU A 153 -20.34 13.20 4.16
N LEU A 154 -19.16 12.82 3.69
CA LEU A 154 -17.94 13.63 3.81
C LEU A 154 -17.85 14.77 2.78
N GLY A 155 -18.84 14.89 1.87
CA GLY A 155 -18.86 15.91 0.82
C GLY A 155 -17.74 15.76 -0.22
N ILE A 156 -17.25 14.53 -0.42
CA ILE A 156 -16.16 14.20 -1.35
C ILE A 156 -16.75 13.78 -2.70
N ASP A 157 -16.39 14.50 -3.75
CA ASP A 157 -16.72 14.12 -5.13
C ASP A 157 -15.82 12.97 -5.60
N PHE A 158 -16.41 11.96 -6.25
CA PHE A 158 -15.70 10.78 -6.72
C PHE A 158 -16.19 10.29 -8.08
N GLN A 159 -15.36 9.50 -8.74
CA GLN A 159 -15.67 8.77 -9.97
C GLN A 159 -15.55 7.28 -9.73
N THR A 160 -16.46 6.50 -10.29
CA THR A 160 -16.32 5.03 -10.31
C THR A 160 -15.34 4.62 -11.39
N VAL A 161 -14.44 3.71 -11.06
CA VAL A 161 -13.67 2.93 -12.04
C VAL A 161 -14.16 1.50 -11.95
N GLU A 162 -14.64 0.99 -13.07
CA GLU A 162 -15.09 -0.39 -13.13
C GLU A 162 -13.93 -1.34 -12.89
N GLY A 163 -14.10 -2.25 -11.94
CA GLY A 163 -13.17 -3.34 -11.67
C GLY A 163 -13.08 -4.34 -12.83
N VAL A 164 -12.27 -5.37 -12.66
CA VAL A 164 -12.07 -6.39 -13.69
C VAL A 164 -12.42 -7.76 -13.11
N ASP A 165 -13.52 -8.37 -13.56
CA ASP A 165 -13.90 -9.73 -13.19
C ASP A 165 -13.42 -10.75 -14.21
N LEU A 166 -12.27 -11.36 -13.97
CA LEU A 166 -11.71 -12.38 -14.87
C LEU A 166 -12.47 -13.71 -14.88
N THR A 167 -13.55 -13.83 -14.11
CA THR A 167 -14.50 -14.95 -14.23
C THR A 167 -15.54 -14.71 -15.31
N CYS A 168 -15.67 -13.46 -15.78
CA CYS A 168 -16.52 -13.06 -16.90
C CYS A 168 -15.67 -12.93 -18.18
N LEU A 169 -16.11 -13.57 -19.27
CA LEU A 169 -15.38 -13.58 -20.53
C LEU A 169 -15.23 -12.17 -21.12
N ASP A 170 -16.30 -11.38 -21.11
CA ASP A 170 -16.30 -10.02 -21.66
C ASP A 170 -15.30 -9.10 -20.94
N ASP A 171 -15.26 -9.16 -19.60
CA ASP A 171 -14.31 -8.41 -18.78
C ASP A 171 -12.86 -8.84 -19.05
N TYR A 172 -12.61 -10.15 -19.20
CA TYR A 172 -11.30 -10.68 -19.54
C TYR A 172 -10.82 -10.18 -20.92
N GLU A 173 -11.66 -10.30 -21.95
CA GLU A 173 -11.31 -9.82 -23.29
C GLU A 173 -11.12 -8.30 -23.33
N GLN A 174 -11.94 -7.54 -22.60
CA GLN A 174 -11.79 -6.11 -22.48
C GLN A 174 -10.46 -5.74 -21.82
N ALA A 175 -10.07 -6.42 -20.74
CA ALA A 175 -8.79 -6.20 -20.07
C ALA A 175 -7.60 -6.48 -21.00
N LEU A 176 -7.69 -7.50 -21.87
CA LEU A 176 -6.69 -7.76 -22.91
C LEU A 176 -6.63 -6.63 -23.95
N ARG A 177 -7.78 -6.17 -24.47
CA ARG A 177 -7.86 -5.08 -25.45
C ARG A 177 -7.32 -3.76 -24.91
N GLU A 178 -7.58 -3.47 -23.63
CA GLU A 178 -7.10 -2.28 -22.95
C GLU A 178 -5.60 -2.35 -22.60
N GLY A 179 -4.98 -3.53 -22.68
CA GLY A 179 -3.59 -3.76 -22.28
C GLY A 179 -3.39 -3.73 -20.77
N LEU A 180 -4.41 -4.13 -20.00
CA LEU A 180 -4.33 -4.27 -18.54
C LEU A 180 -3.75 -5.63 -18.12
N LEU A 181 -3.86 -6.63 -19.01
CA LEU A 181 -3.34 -7.98 -18.85
C LEU A 181 -2.45 -8.35 -20.06
N PRO A 182 -1.36 -9.12 -19.83
CA PRO A 182 -0.66 -9.78 -20.93
C PRO A 182 -1.51 -10.93 -21.49
N LYS A 183 -1.24 -11.34 -22.74
CA LYS A 183 -1.93 -12.48 -23.38
C LYS A 183 -1.79 -13.81 -22.62
N MET A 184 -0.71 -13.97 -21.86
CA MET A 184 -0.41 -15.16 -21.05
C MET A 184 -0.23 -14.74 -19.60
N ALA A 185 -1.33 -14.37 -18.93
CA ALA A 185 -1.34 -14.16 -17.48
C ALA A 185 -1.58 -15.50 -16.78
N ASN A 186 -0.74 -15.83 -15.79
CA ASN A 186 -0.95 -16.97 -14.89
C ASN A 186 -1.19 -16.45 -13.47
N GLY A 187 -1.81 -17.24 -12.59
CA GLY A 187 -2.09 -16.84 -11.21
C GLY A 187 -3.58 -16.84 -10.88
N SER A 188 -3.90 -16.43 -9.65
CA SER A 188 -5.27 -16.49 -9.15
C SER A 188 -6.11 -15.35 -9.72
N LEU A 189 -7.30 -15.67 -10.22
CA LEU A 189 -8.15 -14.70 -10.94
C LEU A 189 -8.46 -13.44 -10.15
N GLY A 190 -8.72 -13.58 -8.84
CA GLY A 190 -9.00 -12.43 -7.97
C GLY A 190 -7.80 -11.46 -7.92
N THR A 191 -6.60 -11.99 -7.74
CA THR A 191 -5.35 -11.21 -7.71
C THR A 191 -5.07 -10.54 -9.04
N LEU A 192 -5.20 -11.27 -10.16
CA LEU A 192 -5.01 -10.73 -11.50
C LEU A 192 -6.04 -9.63 -11.83
N GLY A 193 -7.31 -9.85 -11.48
CA GLY A 193 -8.38 -8.87 -11.68
C GLY A 193 -8.21 -7.62 -10.82
N CYS A 194 -7.76 -7.78 -9.57
CA CYS A 194 -7.39 -6.67 -8.69
C CYS A 194 -6.29 -5.80 -9.31
N ALA A 195 -5.19 -6.42 -9.77
CA ALA A 195 -4.10 -5.69 -10.42
C ALA A 195 -4.57 -4.96 -11.70
N ALA A 196 -5.33 -5.65 -12.57
CA ALA A 196 -5.88 -5.05 -13.78
C ALA A 196 -6.80 -3.85 -13.49
N ALA A 197 -7.64 -3.95 -12.45
CA ALA A 197 -8.52 -2.87 -12.02
C ALA A 197 -7.75 -1.64 -11.53
N HIS A 198 -6.69 -1.84 -10.73
CA HIS A 198 -5.81 -0.75 -10.30
C HIS A 198 -5.07 -0.11 -11.48
N PHE A 199 -4.59 -0.91 -12.44
CA PHE A 199 -3.99 -0.38 -13.67
C PHE A 199 -4.96 0.45 -14.50
N ARG A 200 -6.25 0.05 -14.58
CA ARG A 200 -7.29 0.86 -15.22
C ARG A 200 -7.47 2.18 -14.46
N ALA A 201 -7.60 2.12 -13.14
CA ALA A 201 -7.79 3.30 -12.30
C ALA A 201 -6.62 4.29 -12.42
N MET A 202 -5.38 3.81 -12.41
CA MET A 202 -4.18 4.63 -12.59
C MET A 202 -4.16 5.32 -13.96
N ARG A 203 -4.51 4.64 -15.05
CA ARG A 203 -4.57 5.25 -16.40
C ARG A 203 -5.69 6.28 -16.51
N THR A 204 -6.83 6.03 -15.87
CA THR A 204 -7.92 7.02 -15.78
C THR A 204 -7.47 8.24 -14.98
N ALA A 205 -6.82 8.02 -13.84
CA ALA A 205 -6.30 9.06 -12.95
C ALA A 205 -5.20 9.92 -13.59
N ALA A 206 -4.32 9.33 -14.41
CA ALA A 206 -3.26 10.04 -15.14
C ALA A 206 -3.80 11.13 -16.08
N ARG A 207 -5.05 11.00 -16.53
CA ARG A 207 -5.76 11.96 -17.37
C ARG A 207 -6.63 12.93 -16.56
N GLY A 208 -6.61 12.79 -15.24
CA GLY A 208 -7.42 13.57 -14.32
C GLY A 208 -7.00 15.04 -14.30
N PRO A 209 -7.92 15.96 -13.98
CA PRO A 209 -7.64 17.39 -14.06
C PRO A 209 -6.91 17.94 -12.85
N LYS A 210 -6.67 17.18 -11.77
CA LYS A 210 -6.10 17.68 -10.51
C LYS A 210 -4.68 17.13 -10.30
N ALA A 211 -3.94 17.73 -9.38
CA ALA A 211 -2.52 17.39 -9.15
C ALA A 211 -2.34 16.03 -8.46
N LEU A 212 -3.31 15.62 -7.64
CA LEU A 212 -3.30 14.36 -6.92
C LEU A 212 -4.48 13.47 -7.33
N ALA A 213 -4.25 12.16 -7.31
CA ALA A 213 -5.29 11.16 -7.51
C ALA A 213 -5.33 10.19 -6.34
N LEU A 214 -6.49 10.06 -5.72
CA LEU A 214 -6.79 9.10 -4.68
C LEU A 214 -7.58 7.94 -5.30
N ILE A 215 -7.02 6.74 -5.28
CA ILE A 215 -7.68 5.51 -5.75
C ILE A 215 -8.06 4.70 -4.51
N LEU A 216 -9.35 4.40 -4.37
CA LEU A 216 -9.96 3.66 -3.27
C LEU A 216 -10.51 2.32 -3.77
N GLU A 217 -10.43 1.27 -2.96
CA GLU A 217 -11.25 0.08 -3.11
C GLU A 217 -12.65 0.29 -2.50
N ASP A 218 -13.62 -0.52 -2.89
CA ASP A 218 -15.03 -0.36 -2.47
C ASP A 218 -15.34 -0.92 -1.07
N ASP A 219 -14.35 -1.47 -0.36
CA ASP A 219 -14.43 -1.87 1.05
C ASP A 219 -13.67 -0.93 1.99
N VAL A 220 -13.35 0.29 1.58
CA VAL A 220 -12.78 1.28 2.51
C VAL A 220 -13.87 2.08 3.22
N TRP A 221 -13.62 2.40 4.49
CA TRP A 221 -14.40 3.33 5.28
C TRP A 221 -13.50 4.46 5.79
N LEU A 222 -13.68 5.66 5.23
CA LEU A 222 -12.90 6.85 5.57
C LEU A 222 -13.33 7.41 6.94
N SER A 223 -12.40 7.98 7.70
CA SER A 223 -12.68 8.67 8.98
C SER A 223 -13.45 9.98 8.79
N ASP A 224 -14.12 10.48 9.84
CA ASP A 224 -14.94 11.71 9.77
C ASP A 224 -14.11 12.95 9.42
N ASP A 225 -12.85 12.95 9.88
CA ASP A 225 -11.86 14.00 9.69
C ASP A 225 -10.92 13.72 8.49
N PHE A 226 -11.31 12.82 7.58
CA PHE A 226 -10.47 12.37 6.48
C PHE A 226 -9.83 13.49 5.65
N PRO A 227 -10.55 14.55 5.21
CA PRO A 227 -9.92 15.64 4.45
C PRO A 227 -8.80 16.34 5.22
N ALA A 228 -8.98 16.55 6.53
CA ALA A 228 -7.98 17.19 7.38
C ALA A 228 -6.76 16.29 7.59
N LYS A 229 -6.98 15.00 7.86
CA LYS A 229 -5.89 14.02 7.97
C LYS A 229 -5.11 13.87 6.67
N LEU A 230 -5.81 13.78 5.53
CA LEU A 230 -5.15 13.67 4.22
C LEU A 230 -4.28 14.90 3.94
N ARG A 231 -4.77 16.11 4.26
CA ARG A 231 -4.00 17.35 4.10
C ARG A 231 -2.75 17.33 4.96
N GLN A 232 -2.89 17.02 6.26
CA GLN A 232 -1.75 16.93 7.17
C GLN A 232 -0.74 15.88 6.70
N LEU A 233 -1.19 14.74 6.20
CA LEU A 233 -0.29 13.69 5.69
C LEU A 233 0.56 14.20 4.52
N VAL A 234 -0.03 14.97 3.60
CA VAL A 234 0.69 15.61 2.50
C VAL A 234 1.67 16.67 3.02
N ASP A 235 1.28 17.43 4.05
CA ASP A 235 2.13 18.42 4.73
C ASP A 235 3.22 17.78 5.61
N GLU A 236 3.23 16.46 5.80
CA GLU A 236 4.30 15.68 6.43
C GLU A 236 5.18 14.94 5.42
N ALA A 237 4.74 14.82 4.16
CA ALA A 237 5.42 14.00 3.17
C ALA A 237 6.67 14.71 2.60
N PRO A 238 7.82 14.01 2.44
CA PRO A 238 9.02 14.60 1.82
C PRO A 238 8.76 15.01 0.37
N CYS A 239 9.36 16.09 -0.12
CA CYS A 239 9.03 16.62 -1.45
C CYS A 239 9.28 15.72 -2.66
N ASN A 240 10.02 14.63 -2.51
CA ASN A 240 10.17 13.64 -3.57
C ASN A 240 9.03 12.61 -3.62
N TRP A 241 8.07 12.59 -2.68
CA TRP A 241 7.03 11.56 -2.65
C TRP A 241 6.25 11.49 -3.96
N GLN A 242 5.98 10.26 -4.39
CA GLN A 242 5.21 9.98 -5.60
C GLN A 242 3.93 9.21 -5.27
N ILE A 243 4.00 8.38 -4.22
CA ILE A 243 2.94 7.45 -3.83
C ILE A 243 2.83 7.45 -2.30
N LEU A 244 1.61 7.61 -1.78
CA LEU A 244 1.28 7.38 -0.38
C LEU A 244 0.24 6.25 -0.28
N SER A 245 0.56 5.16 0.41
CA SER A 245 -0.47 4.23 0.91
C SER A 245 -1.07 4.80 2.19
N LEU A 246 -2.38 5.01 2.21
CA LEU A 246 -3.07 5.61 3.37
C LEU A 246 -3.28 4.61 4.52
N LYS A 247 -2.94 3.34 4.29
CA LYS A 247 -2.92 2.27 5.29
C LYS A 247 -2.10 1.10 4.76
N SER A 248 -0.96 0.80 5.36
CA SER A 248 -0.13 -0.36 5.03
C SER A 248 0.11 -1.25 6.24
N ARG A 249 -0.19 -2.53 6.08
CA ARG A 249 0.06 -3.59 7.07
C ARG A 249 1.48 -4.09 6.90
N CYS A 250 2.12 -4.42 8.02
CA CYS A 250 3.48 -4.99 8.01
C CYS A 250 4.48 -4.11 7.28
N PRO A 251 4.61 -2.83 7.63
CA PRO A 251 5.50 -1.92 6.93
C PRO A 251 6.97 -2.36 7.07
N PHE A 252 7.76 -2.23 6.01
CA PHE A 252 9.20 -2.46 6.04
C PHE A 252 9.93 -1.31 5.35
N GLY A 253 10.97 -0.80 6.02
CA GLY A 253 11.72 0.36 5.56
C GLY A 253 12.12 1.28 6.70
N LYS A 254 11.79 2.57 6.61
CA LYS A 254 12.24 3.59 7.56
C LYS A 254 11.13 4.56 7.92
N CYS A 255 10.88 4.79 9.20
CA CYS A 255 10.00 5.90 9.62
C CYS A 255 10.66 7.25 9.29
N VAL A 256 9.88 8.17 8.70
CA VAL A 256 10.36 9.49 8.24
C VAL A 256 9.60 10.66 8.85
N SER A 257 8.37 10.43 9.30
CA SER A 257 7.57 11.37 10.10
C SER A 257 6.66 10.58 11.05
N THR A 258 5.87 11.29 11.86
CA THR A 258 4.88 10.72 12.78
C THR A 258 3.94 9.72 12.09
N HIS A 259 3.47 10.05 10.88
CA HIS A 259 2.47 9.23 10.17
C HIS A 259 3.04 8.45 8.98
N LEU A 260 4.31 8.63 8.62
CA LEU A 260 4.88 8.07 7.40
C LEU A 260 6.12 7.22 7.65
N SER A 261 6.12 6.04 7.04
CA SER A 261 7.34 5.30 6.70
C SER A 261 7.64 5.42 5.21
N GLN A 262 8.91 5.53 4.86
CA GLN A 262 9.40 5.21 3.53
C GLN A 262 9.43 3.70 3.38
N VAL A 263 8.69 3.19 2.40
CA VAL A 263 8.69 1.76 2.08
C VAL A 263 9.99 1.42 1.37
N GLN A 264 10.57 0.28 1.71
CA GLN A 264 11.74 -0.27 1.04
C GLN A 264 11.43 -1.67 0.52
N PRO A 265 12.12 -2.15 -0.54
CA PRO A 265 11.91 -3.50 -1.02
C PRO A 265 12.41 -4.48 0.05
N ASP A 266 11.64 -5.52 0.35
CA ASP A 266 12.11 -6.56 1.27
C ASP A 266 13.25 -7.37 0.60
N GLY A 267 14.48 -7.03 0.98
CA GLY A 267 15.70 -7.71 0.51
C GLY A 267 15.94 -9.05 1.18
N ASN A 268 15.15 -9.38 2.21
CA ASN A 268 15.28 -10.56 3.07
C ASN A 268 14.37 -11.71 2.63
N ALA A 269 13.42 -11.43 1.73
CA ALA A 269 12.50 -12.40 1.17
C ALA A 269 12.73 -12.58 -0.35
N GLY A 270 12.05 -13.59 -0.91
CA GLY A 270 11.96 -13.76 -2.35
C GLY A 270 11.38 -12.52 -3.05
N ARG A 271 11.61 -12.42 -4.38
CA ARG A 271 11.27 -11.22 -5.17
C ARG A 271 9.85 -10.71 -4.89
N CYS A 272 8.89 -11.64 -4.89
CA CYS A 272 7.46 -11.41 -4.73
C CYS A 272 6.92 -11.91 -3.37
N SER A 273 7.76 -12.00 -2.35
CA SER A 273 7.41 -12.53 -1.01
C SER A 273 7.62 -11.52 0.11
N GLY A 274 7.64 -10.23 -0.24
CA GLY A 274 7.86 -9.13 0.70
C GLY A 274 6.65 -8.80 1.56
N VAL A 275 6.75 -7.67 2.26
CA VAL A 275 5.71 -7.13 3.14
C VAL A 275 5.17 -5.79 2.61
N ASN A 276 4.49 -4.99 3.44
CA ASN A 276 3.74 -3.77 3.09
C ASN A 276 2.41 -4.03 2.36
N PHE A 277 1.50 -4.77 3.00
CA PHE A 277 0.22 -5.14 2.40
C PHE A 277 -0.82 -4.04 2.50
N GLY A 278 -1.75 -4.04 1.56
CA GLY A 278 -2.94 -3.17 1.60
C GLY A 278 -2.92 -2.12 0.53
N PHE A 279 -3.48 -2.47 -0.63
CA PHE A 279 -3.67 -1.57 -1.77
C PHE A 279 -5.05 -0.89 -1.75
N PHE A 280 -5.60 -0.69 -0.53
CA PHE A 280 -6.98 -0.25 -0.30
C PHE A 280 -7.21 1.21 -0.69
N ALA A 281 -6.23 2.07 -0.43
CA ALA A 281 -6.34 3.52 -0.62
C ALA A 281 -4.96 4.11 -0.91
N MET A 282 -4.78 4.52 -2.16
CA MET A 282 -3.49 4.94 -2.70
C MET A 282 -3.60 6.36 -3.25
N LEU A 283 -2.78 7.27 -2.72
CA LEU A 283 -2.65 8.64 -3.22
C LEU A 283 -1.42 8.76 -4.12
N TYR A 284 -1.61 9.29 -5.32
CA TYR A 284 -0.55 9.46 -6.31
C TYR A 284 -0.39 10.93 -6.69
N ARG A 285 0.85 11.33 -6.97
CA ARG A 285 1.09 12.52 -7.80
C ARG A 285 0.77 12.21 -9.25
N VAL A 286 -0.15 12.96 -9.84
CA VAL A 286 -0.64 12.70 -11.21
C VAL A 286 0.49 12.79 -12.23
N ASN A 287 1.44 13.73 -12.07
CA ASN A 287 2.59 13.88 -12.96
C ASN A 287 3.57 12.68 -12.95
N SER A 288 3.45 11.76 -11.99
CA SER A 288 4.28 10.56 -11.87
C SER A 288 3.57 9.27 -12.27
N LEU A 289 2.24 9.31 -12.46
CA LEU A 289 1.40 8.11 -12.63
C LEU A 289 1.82 7.25 -13.82
N ASP A 290 2.10 7.83 -14.99
CA ASP A 290 2.48 7.05 -16.18
C ASP A 290 3.79 6.28 -15.96
N HIS A 291 4.76 6.90 -15.29
CA HIS A 291 6.04 6.28 -14.98
C HIS A 291 5.88 5.14 -13.98
N ILE A 292 5.12 5.38 -12.89
CA ILE A 292 4.82 4.37 -11.87
C ILE A 292 4.05 3.20 -12.50
N TRP A 293 3.03 3.50 -13.30
CA TRP A 293 2.22 2.50 -13.97
C TRP A 293 3.07 1.55 -14.79
N LYS A 294 4.01 2.07 -15.60
CA LYS A 294 4.90 1.25 -16.41
C LYS A 294 5.78 0.33 -15.56
N MET A 295 6.43 0.86 -14.52
CA MET A 295 7.29 0.05 -13.65
C MET A 295 6.51 -1.01 -12.88
N LEU A 296 5.34 -0.65 -12.36
CA LEU A 296 4.49 -1.56 -11.62
C LEU A 296 3.91 -2.64 -12.54
N TYR A 297 3.49 -2.29 -13.77
CA TYR A 297 3.03 -3.24 -14.78
C TYR A 297 4.13 -4.25 -15.13
N GLU A 298 5.37 -3.80 -15.33
CA GLU A 298 6.52 -4.66 -15.57
C GLU A 298 6.79 -5.60 -14.37
N GLU A 299 6.77 -5.08 -13.14
CA GLU A 299 6.98 -5.90 -11.93
C GLU A 299 5.87 -6.93 -11.72
N VAL A 300 4.60 -6.54 -11.91
CA VAL A 300 3.45 -7.43 -11.72
C VAL A 300 3.45 -8.54 -12.77
N TRP A 301 3.63 -8.21 -14.05
CA TRP A 301 3.44 -9.18 -15.13
C TRP A 301 4.71 -9.86 -15.61
N SER A 302 5.81 -9.12 -15.78
CA SER A 302 7.04 -9.71 -16.31
C SER A 302 7.81 -10.48 -15.24
N GLN A 303 7.62 -10.12 -13.97
CA GLN A 303 8.29 -10.77 -12.83
C GLN A 303 7.35 -11.68 -12.04
N GLN A 304 6.11 -11.81 -12.49
CA GLN A 304 5.07 -12.64 -11.88
C GLN A 304 4.77 -12.28 -10.41
N CYS A 305 5.02 -11.03 -10.01
CA CYS A 305 4.61 -10.50 -8.71
C CYS A 305 3.15 -10.02 -8.76
N HIS A 306 2.21 -10.94 -8.95
CA HIS A 306 0.80 -10.58 -9.23
C HIS A 306 0.12 -9.76 -8.12
N ASN A 307 0.60 -9.87 -6.88
CA ASN A 307 0.14 -9.06 -5.77
C ASN A 307 0.70 -7.63 -5.91
N THR A 308 -0.18 -6.67 -6.22
CA THR A 308 0.19 -5.29 -6.57
C THR A 308 0.87 -4.54 -5.43
N ASP A 309 0.50 -4.82 -4.17
CA ASP A 309 1.10 -4.22 -2.98
C ASP A 309 2.55 -4.68 -2.78
N VAL A 310 2.82 -5.98 -2.88
CA VAL A 310 4.18 -6.53 -2.83
C VAL A 310 5.01 -6.10 -4.03
N ALA A 311 4.42 -6.04 -5.24
CA ALA A 311 5.11 -5.55 -6.42
C ALA A 311 5.50 -4.07 -6.28
N LEU A 312 4.60 -3.24 -5.76
CA LEU A 312 4.87 -1.83 -5.52
C LEU A 312 5.99 -1.64 -4.47
N ALA A 313 5.92 -2.39 -3.36
CA ALA A 313 7.01 -2.41 -2.39
C ALA A 313 8.34 -2.89 -3.03
N GLY A 314 8.27 -3.88 -3.94
CA GLY A 314 9.42 -4.42 -4.67
C GLY A 314 10.13 -3.42 -5.59
N ILE A 315 9.44 -2.37 -6.05
CA ILE A 315 10.01 -1.28 -6.86
C ILE A 315 10.24 0.02 -6.08
N SER A 316 10.09 0.01 -4.75
CA SER A 316 10.29 1.21 -3.92
C SER A 316 11.75 1.69 -3.86
N ASP A 317 12.69 0.96 -4.47
CA ASP A 317 14.04 1.44 -4.78
C ASP A 317 14.13 2.21 -6.11
N LYS A 318 13.00 2.41 -6.80
CA LYS A 318 12.88 3.17 -8.05
C LYS A 318 11.82 4.26 -7.98
N VAL A 319 10.87 4.13 -7.05
CA VAL A 319 9.82 5.13 -6.79
C VAL A 319 9.84 5.57 -5.34
N ALA A 320 9.53 6.84 -5.10
CA ALA A 320 9.37 7.39 -3.77
C ALA A 320 8.01 6.99 -3.18
N TYR A 321 7.96 5.79 -2.61
CA TYR A 321 6.78 5.21 -1.99
C TYR A 321 6.83 5.33 -0.47
N TYR A 322 5.80 5.93 0.10
CA TYR A 322 5.60 6.04 1.54
C TYR A 322 4.26 5.45 1.96
N ALA A 323 4.14 5.09 3.22
CA ALA A 323 2.95 4.46 3.75
C ALA A 323 2.64 4.87 5.18
N VAL A 324 1.35 4.87 5.52
CA VAL A 324 0.87 5.02 6.90
C VAL A 324 0.81 3.64 7.55
N PRO A 325 1.57 3.37 8.63
CA PRO A 325 1.49 2.11 9.35
C PRO A 325 0.08 1.82 9.87
N ALA A 326 -0.45 0.62 9.58
CA ALA A 326 -1.82 0.24 9.93
C ALA A 326 -2.10 0.19 11.44
N ILE A 327 -1.06 0.16 12.28
CA ILE A 327 -1.17 0.16 13.74
C ILE A 327 -1.73 1.48 14.30
N GLN A 328 -1.61 2.59 13.56
CA GLN A 328 -2.05 3.91 13.99
C GLN A 328 -3.59 3.98 14.04
N MET A 329 -4.16 4.16 15.24
CA MET A 329 -5.61 4.08 15.48
C MET A 329 -6.17 5.23 16.34
N PRO A 330 -7.25 5.91 15.89
CA PRO A 330 -7.98 5.69 14.64
C PRO A 330 -7.17 6.21 13.43
N GLY A 331 -7.05 5.41 12.37
CA GLY A 331 -6.32 5.83 11.17
C GLY A 331 -7.08 6.84 10.28
N LEU A 332 -6.57 7.07 9.06
CA LEU A 332 -7.32 7.78 8.02
C LEU A 332 -8.56 7.01 7.57
N LEU A 333 -8.47 5.68 7.59
CA LEU A 333 -9.51 4.76 7.14
C LEU A 333 -9.40 3.41 7.84
N HIS A 334 -10.47 2.62 7.75
CA HIS A 334 -10.45 1.19 8.05
C HIS A 334 -11.11 0.42 6.92
N GLU A 335 -10.86 -0.89 6.86
CA GLU A 335 -11.62 -1.76 5.96
C GLU A 335 -13.01 -1.97 6.56
N ALA A 336 -14.03 -1.81 5.74
CA ALA A 336 -15.39 -2.20 6.08
C ALA A 336 -15.41 -3.68 6.49
N ARG A 337 -16.36 -4.05 7.35
CA ARG A 337 -16.52 -5.44 7.84
C ARG A 337 -17.11 -6.36 6.76
N LEU A 338 -16.48 -6.40 5.59
CA LEU A 338 -16.87 -7.20 4.45
C LEU A 338 -15.69 -8.07 3.98
N PRO A 339 -15.93 -9.33 3.57
CA PRO A 339 -14.88 -10.18 3.02
C PRO A 339 -14.27 -9.61 1.74
N SER A 340 -12.99 -9.86 1.51
CA SER A 340 -12.31 -9.45 0.28
C SER A 340 -12.82 -10.21 -0.94
N LEU A 341 -13.33 -9.49 -1.95
CA LEU A 341 -13.74 -10.11 -3.23
C LEU A 341 -12.58 -10.70 -4.02
N ARG A 342 -11.35 -10.21 -3.78
CA ARG A 342 -10.12 -10.81 -4.33
C ARG A 342 -9.97 -12.24 -3.83
N GLU A 343 -10.11 -12.44 -2.53
CA GLU A 343 -9.93 -13.74 -1.89
C GLU A 343 -11.01 -14.74 -2.31
N THR A 344 -12.28 -14.31 -2.37
CA THR A 344 -13.39 -15.18 -2.80
C THR A 344 -13.28 -15.62 -4.25
N ARG A 345 -12.56 -14.86 -5.10
CA ARG A 345 -12.33 -15.19 -6.51
C ARG A 345 -11.05 -15.97 -6.76
N ASN A 346 -10.13 -16.02 -5.80
CA ASN A 346 -8.86 -16.72 -5.97
C ASN A 346 -9.01 -18.24 -6.14
N SER A 347 -10.16 -18.82 -5.76
CA SER A 347 -10.48 -20.25 -5.93
C SER A 347 -11.13 -20.59 -7.29
N LYS A 348 -11.38 -19.60 -8.16
CA LYS A 348 -12.06 -19.79 -9.45
C LYS A 348 -11.08 -19.99 -10.61
N SER A 349 -11.54 -20.60 -11.71
CA SER A 349 -10.79 -20.82 -12.95
C SER A 349 -11.20 -19.84 -14.05
N PHE A 350 -10.31 -19.60 -15.01
CA PHE A 350 -10.62 -18.81 -16.21
C PHE A 350 -11.85 -19.39 -16.94
N PRO A 351 -12.68 -18.54 -17.59
CA PRO A 351 -13.75 -19.02 -18.45
C PRO A 351 -13.16 -19.86 -19.58
N SER A 352 -13.80 -20.98 -19.90
CA SER A 352 -13.48 -21.78 -21.08
C SER A 352 -13.89 -21.02 -22.33
N THR A 353 -12.96 -20.85 -23.27
CA THR A 353 -13.18 -20.24 -24.60
C THR A 353 -14.06 -21.10 -25.49
#